data_AF-A0A3D2KN59-F1
#
_entry.id   AF-A0A3D2KN59-F1
#
_cell.length_a   1.000
_cell.length_b   1.000
_cell.length_c   1.000
_cell.angle_alpha   90.00
_cell.angle_beta   90.00
_cell.angle_gamma   90.00
#
_symmetry.space_group_name_H-M   'P 1'
#
loop_
_entity.id
_entity.type
_entity.pdbx_description
1 polymer ?
#
loop_
_entity_poly.entity_id
_entity_poly.type
_entity_poly.pdbx_seq_one_letter_code
_entity_poly.pdbx_strand_id
1 'polypeptide(L)'
;MAGLRLRAVAVFGSRARGDDLRESDYDLAVVSDDFKGLNSYERRVRLNEAWHQAGPTAPADFFGLTSHELLRMDRLVVWDMLEDGRPLHDDGIWEQARREFRRLKAAGRITAVPGGWKVAEGPGDAQKT
;
A
#
# COMPACT_ATOMS: atom_id res chain seq x y z
N MET A 1 6.87 -18.87 16.61
CA MET A 1 6.53 -18.10 15.40
C MET A 1 7.82 -17.44 14.91
N ALA A 2 8.31 -17.76 13.72
CA ALA A 2 9.43 -17.02 13.15
C ALA A 2 8.94 -15.59 12.81
N GLY A 3 9.72 -14.57 13.15
CA GLY A 3 9.37 -13.17 12.88
C GLY A 3 9.27 -12.89 11.38
N LEU A 4 8.37 -11.98 10.98
CA LEU A 4 8.28 -11.50 9.60
C LEU A 4 9.54 -10.70 9.24
N ARG A 5 10.13 -11.01 8.08
CA ARG A 5 11.21 -10.19 7.51
C ARG A 5 10.59 -8.98 6.83
N LEU A 6 10.53 -7.87 7.57
CA LEU A 6 10.00 -6.62 7.08
C LEU A 6 10.96 -5.98 6.08
N ARG A 7 10.39 -5.47 4.99
CA ARG A 7 11.07 -4.63 3.99
C ARG A 7 10.63 -3.17 4.14
N ALA A 8 9.35 -2.96 4.40
CA ALA A 8 8.79 -1.64 4.71
C ALA A 8 7.50 -1.76 5.54
N VAL A 9 7.20 -0.73 6.31
CA VAL A 9 5.92 -0.49 6.98
C VAL A 9 5.57 0.98 6.80
N ALA A 10 4.37 1.28 6.32
CA ALA A 10 3.90 2.65 6.15
C ALA A 10 2.46 2.81 6.64
N VAL A 11 2.18 3.94 7.28
CA VAL A 11 0.81 4.39 7.52
C VAL A 11 0.32 5.06 6.26
N PHE A 12 -0.88 4.76 5.80
CA PHE A 12 -1.54 5.48 4.71
C PHE A 12 -2.97 5.88 5.12
N GLY A 13 -3.78 6.31 4.17
CA GLY A 13 -5.16 6.69 4.46
C GLY A 13 -5.26 7.98 5.27
N SER A 14 -6.35 8.12 6.04
CA SER A 14 -6.72 9.40 6.63
C SER A 14 -5.71 9.91 7.65
N ARG A 15 -5.15 9.01 8.47
CA ARG A 15 -4.11 9.36 9.46
C ARG A 15 -2.81 9.84 8.79
N ALA A 16 -2.51 9.36 7.59
CA ALA A 16 -1.36 9.85 6.82
C ALA A 16 -1.63 11.20 6.16
N ARG A 17 -2.87 11.49 5.74
CA ARG A 17 -3.26 12.79 5.19
C ARG A 17 -3.48 13.86 6.27
N GLY A 18 -3.82 13.44 7.49
CA GLY A 18 -4.19 14.33 8.60
C GLY A 18 -5.66 14.76 8.55
N ASP A 19 -6.51 14.00 7.85
CA ASP A 19 -7.96 14.18 7.79
C ASP A 19 -8.71 13.09 8.59
N ASP A 20 -8.03 12.42 9.53
CA ASP A 20 -8.59 11.38 10.39
C ASP A 20 -9.53 11.91 11.46
N LEU A 21 -10.52 11.08 11.81
CA LEU A 21 -11.36 11.27 12.98
C LEU A 21 -10.74 10.55 14.17
N ARG A 22 -11.20 10.89 15.39
CA ARG A 22 -10.68 10.27 16.62
C ARG A 22 -10.82 8.75 16.62
N GLU A 23 -11.90 8.27 16.02
CA GLU A 23 -12.29 6.87 15.88
C GLU A 23 -11.69 6.16 14.66
N SER A 24 -10.99 6.87 13.77
CA SER A 24 -10.38 6.27 12.59
C SER A 24 -9.36 5.21 12.99
N ASP A 25 -9.36 4.08 12.30
CA ASP A 25 -8.31 3.08 12.38
C ASP A 25 -7.00 3.56 11.74
N TYR A 26 -5.93 2.80 11.98
CA TYR A 26 -4.68 2.95 11.24
C TYR A 26 -4.68 2.02 10.03
N ASP A 27 -4.59 2.60 8.83
CA ASP A 27 -4.31 1.83 7.62
C ASP A 27 -2.80 1.60 7.50
N LEU A 28 -2.38 0.33 7.58
CA LEU A 28 -0.97 -0.06 7.56
C LEU A 28 -0.64 -0.90 6.33
N ALA A 29 0.22 -0.39 5.47
CA ALA A 29 0.87 -1.17 4.42
C ALA A 29 2.10 -1.86 5.02
N VAL A 30 2.15 -3.19 4.94
CA VAL A 30 3.27 -3.99 5.43
C VAL A 30 3.88 -4.77 4.28
N VAL A 31 5.16 -4.56 4.01
CA VAL A 31 5.87 -5.18 2.90
C VAL A 31 6.79 -6.26 3.41
N SER A 32 6.55 -7.51 2.99
CA SER A 32 7.39 -8.66 3.29
C SER A 32 7.25 -9.73 2.21
N ASP A 33 8.39 -10.27 1.76
CA ASP A 33 8.39 -11.39 0.83
C ASP A 33 7.98 -12.71 1.50
N ASP A 34 7.86 -12.74 2.83
CA ASP A 34 7.29 -13.87 3.58
C ASP A 34 5.78 -14.04 3.35
N PHE A 35 5.12 -13.07 2.69
CA PHE A 35 3.73 -13.19 2.24
C PHE A 35 3.56 -13.94 0.92
N LYS A 36 4.65 -14.31 0.25
CA LYS A 36 4.57 -15.05 -1.02
C LYS A 36 3.87 -16.39 -0.82
N GLY A 37 2.87 -16.66 -1.65
CA GLY A 37 2.06 -17.88 -1.57
C GLY A 37 0.92 -17.83 -0.55
N LEU A 38 0.82 -16.77 0.26
CA LEU A 38 -0.31 -16.56 1.17
C LEU A 38 -1.40 -15.72 0.49
N ASN A 39 -2.65 -16.06 0.77
CA ASN A 39 -3.80 -15.26 0.38
C ASN A 39 -3.98 -14.05 1.33
N SER A 40 -4.89 -13.12 0.98
CA SER A 40 -5.11 -11.88 1.75
C SER A 40 -5.58 -12.14 3.19
N TYR A 41 -6.40 -13.17 3.41
CA TYR A 41 -6.88 -13.55 4.73
C TYR A 41 -5.74 -14.04 5.62
N GLU A 42 -4.91 -14.96 5.12
CA GLU A 42 -3.77 -15.51 5.87
C GLU A 42 -2.76 -14.42 6.26
N ARG A 43 -2.48 -13.49 5.34
CA ARG A 43 -1.60 -12.34 5.61
C ARG A 43 -2.17 -11.47 6.73
N ARG A 44 -3.47 -11.16 6.66
CA ARG A 44 -4.16 -10.34 7.66
C ARG A 44 -4.21 -11.03 9.03
N VAL A 45 -4.42 -12.35 9.10
CA VAL A 45 -4.37 -13.09 10.36
C VAL A 45 -2.98 -12.95 11.01
N ARG A 46 -1.90 -13.19 10.26
CA ARG A 46 -0.53 -13.07 10.79
C ARG A 46 -0.22 -11.65 11.29
N LEU A 47 -0.66 -10.64 10.56
CA LEU A 47 -0.45 -9.24 10.93
C LEU A 47 -1.25 -8.84 12.17
N ASN A 48 -2.50 -9.29 12.29
CA ASN A 48 -3.31 -9.07 13.48
C ASN A 48 -2.74 -9.77 14.70
N GLU A 49 -2.27 -11.02 14.56
CA GLU A 49 -1.60 -11.73 15.66
C GLU A 49 -0.36 -10.96 16.15
N ALA A 50 0.48 -10.47 15.22
CA ALA A 50 1.64 -9.68 15.56
C ALA A 50 1.27 -8.34 16.21
N TRP A 51 0.22 -7.66 15.71
CA TRP A 51 -0.31 -6.44 16.29
C TRP A 51 -0.76 -6.68 17.73
N HIS A 52 -1.64 -7.67 17.97
CA HIS A 52 -2.12 -7.98 19.31
C HIS A 52 -1.01 -8.37 20.28
N GLN A 53 0.00 -9.13 19.83
CA GLN A 53 1.15 -9.49 20.65
C GLN A 53 2.00 -8.28 21.06
N ALA A 54 2.07 -7.24 20.21
CA ALA A 54 2.79 -6.01 20.53
C ALA A 54 2.05 -5.11 21.55
N GLY A 55 0.78 -5.38 21.85
CA GLY A 55 -0.03 -4.64 22.83
C GLY A 55 -0.57 -3.24 22.48
N PRO A 56 -0.62 -2.75 21.22
CA PRO A 56 -1.30 -1.51 20.89
C PRO A 56 -2.82 -1.66 21.10
N THR A 57 -3.44 -0.58 21.59
CA THR A 57 -4.89 -0.51 21.82
C THR A 57 -5.66 0.09 20.66
N ALA A 58 -4.96 0.68 19.68
CA ALA A 58 -5.59 1.32 18.54
C ALA A 58 -6.04 0.26 17.50
N PRO A 59 -7.21 0.43 16.87
CA PRO A 59 -7.61 -0.41 15.75
C PRO A 59 -6.72 -0.12 14.54
N ALA A 60 -6.43 -1.17 13.77
CA ALA A 60 -5.64 -1.08 12.55
C ALA A 60 -6.17 -2.04 11.49
N ASP A 61 -6.21 -1.60 10.24
CA ASP A 61 -6.38 -2.46 9.08
C ASP A 61 -5.05 -2.67 8.37
N PHE A 62 -4.83 -3.89 7.89
CA PHE A 62 -3.52 -4.35 7.44
C PHE A 62 -3.54 -4.80 5.99
N PHE A 63 -2.64 -4.21 5.21
CA PHE A 63 -2.42 -4.53 3.83
C PHE A 63 -1.04 -5.18 3.66
N GLY A 64 -1.00 -6.50 3.65
CA GLY A 64 0.21 -7.29 3.43
C GLY A 64 0.58 -7.40 1.95
N LEU A 65 1.74 -6.88 1.58
CA LEU A 65 2.28 -6.87 0.21
C LEU A 65 3.64 -7.57 0.16
N THR A 66 3.91 -8.28 -0.92
CA THR A 66 5.29 -8.67 -1.29
C THR A 66 6.01 -7.50 -1.96
N SER A 67 7.34 -7.54 -2.03
CA SER A 67 8.14 -6.55 -2.78
C SER A 67 7.66 -6.46 -4.24
N HIS A 68 7.31 -7.63 -4.82
CA HIS A 68 6.81 -7.72 -6.19
C HIS A 68 5.46 -7.03 -6.37
N GLU A 69 4.49 -7.25 -5.47
CA GLU A 69 3.17 -6.63 -5.54
C GLU A 69 3.26 -5.11 -5.37
N LEU A 70 4.11 -4.63 -4.44
CA LEU A 70 4.36 -3.20 -4.27
C LEU A 70 4.96 -2.57 -5.53
N LEU A 71 6.00 -3.17 -6.11
CA LEU A 71 6.70 -2.61 -7.28
C LEU A 71 5.85 -2.67 -8.57
N ARG A 72 5.01 -3.70 -8.72
CA ARG A 72 4.12 -3.79 -9.88
C ARG A 72 2.97 -2.80 -9.83
N MET A 73 2.52 -2.47 -8.62
CA MET A 73 1.44 -1.51 -8.40
C MET A 73 0.14 -1.85 -9.17
N ASP A 74 -0.16 -3.14 -9.36
CA ASP A 74 -1.33 -3.59 -10.14
C ASP A 74 -2.67 -3.37 -9.42
N ARG A 75 -2.65 -3.01 -8.13
CA ARG A 75 -3.86 -2.73 -7.33
C ARG A 75 -3.94 -1.23 -7.05
N LEU A 76 -5.10 -0.62 -7.31
CA LEU A 76 -5.31 0.82 -7.13
C LEU A 76 -4.98 1.32 -5.71
N VAL A 77 -5.26 0.51 -4.68
CA VAL A 77 -4.92 0.85 -3.29
C VAL A 77 -3.41 1.06 -3.08
N VAL A 78 -2.55 0.43 -3.90
CA VAL A 78 -1.09 0.66 -3.84
C VAL A 78 -0.76 2.08 -4.29
N TRP A 79 -1.55 2.68 -5.17
CA TRP A 79 -1.35 4.07 -5.58
C TRP A 79 -1.73 5.03 -4.45
N ASP A 80 -2.80 4.75 -3.71
CA ASP A 80 -3.14 5.50 -2.49
C ASP A 80 -2.04 5.41 -1.43
N MET A 81 -1.51 4.19 -1.24
CA MET A 81 -0.37 3.94 -0.36
C MET A 81 0.86 4.77 -0.78
N LEU A 82 1.20 4.81 -2.07
CA LEU A 82 2.39 5.49 -2.54
C LEU A 82 2.24 7.02 -2.60
N GLU A 83 1.02 7.52 -2.83
CA GLU A 83 0.66 8.94 -2.84
C GLU A 83 0.84 9.57 -1.46
N ASP A 84 0.08 9.09 -0.47
CA ASP A 84 -0.03 9.74 0.84
C ASP A 84 0.75 9.03 1.94
N GLY A 85 1.17 7.79 1.70
CA GLY A 85 1.73 6.94 2.75
C GLY A 85 2.98 7.55 3.39
N ARG A 86 3.16 7.31 4.68
CA ARG A 86 4.30 7.75 5.46
C ARG A 86 5.05 6.52 5.96
N PRO A 87 6.20 6.17 5.36
CA PRO A 87 6.97 5.02 5.81
C PRO A 87 7.47 5.26 7.24
N LEU A 88 7.17 4.31 8.13
CA LEU A 88 7.71 4.20 9.49
C LEU A 88 9.00 3.35 9.49
N HIS A 89 9.08 2.41 8.55
CA HIS A 89 10.24 1.58 8.27
C HIS A 89 10.33 1.38 6.75
N ASP A 90 11.53 1.49 6.18
CA ASP A 90 11.79 1.22 4.77
C ASP A 90 13.26 0.85 4.59
N ASP A 91 13.52 -0.27 3.91
CA ASP A 91 14.87 -0.67 3.48
C ASP A 91 15.24 -0.16 2.07
N GLY A 92 14.37 0.65 1.48
CA GLY A 92 14.52 1.29 0.18
C GLY A 92 13.51 0.77 -0.86
N ILE A 93 12.79 -0.32 -0.56
CA ILE A 93 11.75 -0.85 -1.46
C ILE A 93 10.60 0.14 -1.64
N TRP A 94 10.22 0.86 -0.59
CA TRP A 94 9.12 1.81 -0.63
C TRP A 94 9.49 3.03 -1.46
N GLU A 95 10.66 3.63 -1.19
CA GLU A 95 11.13 4.75 -2.00
C GLU A 95 11.37 4.35 -3.47
N GLN A 96 11.81 3.11 -3.74
CA GLN A 96 11.88 2.60 -5.11
C GLN A 96 10.51 2.59 -5.81
N ALA A 97 9.49 2.03 -5.18
CA ALA A 97 8.14 1.98 -5.72
C ALA A 97 7.55 3.38 -5.90
N ARG A 98 7.77 4.27 -4.92
CA ARG A 98 7.32 5.66 -4.95
C ARG A 98 7.95 6.47 -6.07
N ARG A 99 9.25 6.28 -6.36
CA ARG A 99 9.89 6.94 -7.51
C ARG A 99 9.25 6.53 -8.82
N GLU A 100 8.95 5.25 -9.00
CA GLU A 100 8.29 4.76 -10.22
C GLU A 100 6.86 5.28 -10.32
N PHE A 101 6.10 5.27 -9.23
CA PHE A 101 4.77 5.86 -9.17
C PHE A 101 4.77 7.35 -9.56
N ARG A 102 5.69 8.15 -8.99
CA ARG A 102 5.86 9.57 -9.35
C ARG A 102 6.22 9.74 -10.83
N ARG A 103 7.04 8.85 -11.39
CA ARG A 103 7.39 8.85 -12.81
C ARG A 103 6.18 8.58 -13.69
N LEU A 104 5.32 7.62 -13.33
CA LEU A 104 4.08 7.32 -14.04
C LEU A 104 3.10 8.50 -13.99
N LYS A 105 2.97 9.15 -12.84
CA LYS A 105 2.18 10.39 -12.68
C LYS A 105 2.70 11.53 -13.55
N ALA A 106 4.01 11.78 -13.50
CA ALA A 106 4.64 12.85 -14.29
C ALA A 106 4.51 12.63 -15.80
N ALA A 107 4.49 11.37 -16.24
CA ALA A 107 4.25 10.99 -17.62
C ALA A 107 2.75 10.99 -18.02
N GLY A 108 1.84 11.36 -17.12
CA GLY A 108 0.39 11.38 -17.36
C GLY A 108 -0.22 9.99 -17.56
N ARG A 109 0.50 8.91 -17.22
CA ARG A 109 0.01 7.52 -17.39
C ARG A 109 -1.00 7.15 -16.32
N ILE A 110 -0.88 7.75 -15.15
CA ILE A 110 -1.81 7.64 -14.04
C ILE A 110 -2.11 9.04 -13.50
N THR A 111 -3.38 9.32 -13.22
CA THR A 111 -3.85 10.63 -12.76
C THR A 111 -4.84 10.43 -11.62
N ALA A 112 -4.61 11.12 -10.49
CA ALA A 112 -5.58 11.15 -9.41
C ALA A 112 -6.84 11.90 -9.88
N VAL A 113 -8.01 11.36 -9.59
CA VAL A 113 -9.32 11.96 -9.85
C VAL A 113 -10.15 11.92 -8.56
N PRO A 114 -11.21 12.74 -8.43
CA PRO A 114 -12.09 12.64 -7.28
C PRO A 114 -12.60 11.20 -7.10
N GLY A 115 -12.28 10.59 -5.95
CA GLY A 115 -12.70 9.23 -5.62
C GLY A 115 -11.87 8.09 -6.23
N GLY A 116 -10.73 8.35 -6.87
CA GLY A 116 -9.85 7.28 -7.33
C GLY A 116 -8.78 7.70 -8.33
N TRP A 117 -8.51 6.82 -9.29
CA TRP A 117 -7.42 6.98 -10.26
C TRP A 117 -7.89 6.72 -11.68
N LYS A 118 -7.37 7.50 -12.62
CA LYS A 118 -7.54 7.29 -14.06
C LYS A 118 -6.21 6.80 -14.65
N VAL A 119 -6.30 5.80 -15.52
CA VAL A 119 -5.18 5.35 -16.36
C VAL A 119 -5.34 5.96 -17.75
N ALA A 120 -4.25 6.44 -18.33
CA ALA A 120 -4.27 6.90 -19.72
C ALA A 120 -4.62 5.71 -20.64
N GLU A 121 -5.58 5.91 -21.53
CA GLU A 121 -5.89 4.95 -22.58
C GLU A 121 -4.64 4.70 -23.42
N GLY A 122 -4.32 3.43 -23.64
CA GLY A 122 -3.26 3.07 -24.58
C GLY A 122 -3.69 3.46 -26.01
N PRO A 123 -2.76 3.47 -26.98
CA PRO A 123 -3.08 3.72 -28.39
C PRO A 123 -4.09 2.74 -29.03
N GLY A 124 -4.69 1.82 -28.27
CA GLY A 124 -5.60 0.77 -28.77
C GLY A 124 -7.07 0.88 -28.33
N ASP A 125 -7.43 1.81 -27.43
CA ASP A 125 -8.83 1.91 -26.94
C ASP A 125 -9.71 2.89 -27.73
N ALA A 126 -9.13 3.66 -28.66
CA ALA A 126 -9.86 4.59 -29.53
C ALA A 126 -10.71 3.91 -30.62
N GLN A 127 -10.90 2.59 -30.58
CA GLN A 127 -11.56 1.82 -31.64
C GLN A 127 -12.64 0.88 -31.10
N LYS A 128 -13.54 1.41 -30.28
CA LYS A 128 -14.86 0.80 -30.02
C LYS A 128 -15.93 1.89 -30.03
N THR A 129 -16.30 2.32 -31.24
CA THR A 129 -17.59 2.95 -31.54
C THR A 129 -18.60 1.89 -31.97
#